data_AF-A0A164D984-F1
#
_entry.id   AF-A0A164D984-F1
#
_cell.length_a   1.000
_cell.length_b   1.000
_cell.length_c   1.000
_cell.angle_alpha   90.00
_cell.angle_beta   90.00
_cell.angle_gamma   90.00
#
_symmetry.space_group_name_H-M   'P 1'
#
loop_
_entity.id
_entity.type
_entity.pdbx_description
1 polymer ?
#
loop_
_entity_poly.entity_id
_entity_poly.type
_entity_poly.pdbx_seq_one_letter_code
_entity_poly.pdbx_strand_id
1 'polypeptide(L)'
;MVDVPHLLKVVRNNMETHRCVQFQGRLVNYKHYEELFDFAKTKQITLGYHLSESHIHPNNFQKMNVRLSAQLFSNKTAMAFNVLRNYKEDTEVGRLIKSTFKDTEKIERLTKVMNDVFYILNLRF
;
A
#
# COMPACT_ATOMS: atom_id res chain seq x y z
N MET A 1 -12.65 -13.10 21.08
CA MET A 1 -11.34 -12.86 20.43
C MET A 1 -11.61 -12.31 19.03
N VAL A 2 -10.95 -11.23 18.63
CA VAL A 2 -11.20 -10.55 17.35
C VAL A 2 -10.53 -11.33 16.22
N ASP A 3 -11.23 -11.55 15.09
CA ASP A 3 -10.65 -12.13 13.88
C ASP A 3 -9.83 -11.06 13.12
N VAL A 4 -8.58 -10.93 13.53
CA VAL A 4 -7.62 -9.95 13.01
C VAL A 4 -7.37 -10.11 11.49
N PRO A 5 -7.15 -11.33 10.96
CA PRO A 5 -7.14 -11.58 9.52
C PRO A 5 -8.37 -11.07 8.78
N HIS A 6 -9.56 -11.22 9.35
CA HIS A 6 -10.78 -10.70 8.75
C HIS A 6 -10.80 -9.17 8.73
N LEU A 7 -10.45 -8.51 9.84
CA LEU A 7 -10.39 -7.05 9.89
C LEU A 7 -9.44 -6.45 8.85
N LEU A 8 -8.27 -7.05 8.65
CA LEU A 8 -7.31 -6.59 7.65
C LEU A 8 -7.90 -6.59 6.23
N LYS A 9 -8.63 -7.65 5.89
CA LYS A 9 -9.32 -7.76 4.60
C LYS A 9 -10.43 -6.72 4.46
N VAL A 10 -11.21 -6.51 5.52
CA VAL A 10 -12.29 -5.52 5.53
C VAL A 10 -11.72 -4.13 5.28
N VAL A 11 -10.63 -3.75 5.94
CA VAL A 11 -9.96 -2.46 5.71
C VAL A 11 -9.50 -2.33 4.25
N ARG A 12 -8.81 -3.35 3.70
CA ARG A 12 -8.40 -3.34 2.28
C ARG A 12 -9.59 -3.17 1.35
N ASN A 13 -10.62 -4.00 1.53
CA ASN A 13 -11.81 -3.99 0.67
C ASN A 13 -12.56 -2.66 0.76
N ASN A 14 -12.63 -2.07 1.95
CA ASN A 14 -13.25 -0.77 2.18
C ASN A 14 -12.48 0.35 1.46
N MET A 15 -11.15 0.36 1.55
CA MET A 15 -10.30 1.33 0.85
C MET A 15 -10.42 1.19 -0.68
N GLU A 16 -10.42 -0.04 -1.19
CA GLU A 16 -10.59 -0.30 -2.63
C GLU A 16 -11.96 0.17 -3.14
N THR A 17 -13.02 -0.09 -2.37
CA THR A 17 -14.40 0.27 -2.74
C THR A 17 -14.62 1.79 -2.70
N HIS A 18 -14.19 2.45 -1.62
CA HIS A 18 -14.48 3.88 -1.41
C HIS A 18 -13.41 4.80 -1.98
N ARG A 19 -12.25 4.26 -2.39
CA ARG A 19 -11.06 4.95 -2.93
C ARG A 19 -10.40 5.98 -2.01
N CYS A 20 -11.12 6.57 -1.08
CA CYS A 20 -10.62 7.57 -0.15
C CYS A 20 -11.12 7.27 1.27
N VAL A 21 -10.20 7.27 2.23
CA VAL A 21 -10.52 7.01 3.65
C VAL A 21 -9.90 8.08 4.54
N GLN A 22 -10.47 8.29 5.71
CA GLN A 22 -9.90 9.18 6.72
C GLN A 22 -8.90 8.41 7.59
N PHE A 23 -7.71 8.97 7.78
CA PHE A 23 -6.70 8.49 8.72
C PHE A 23 -6.03 9.68 9.39
N GLN A 24 -6.08 9.73 10.73
CA GLN A 24 -5.49 10.82 11.54
C GLN A 24 -5.95 12.22 11.10
N GLY A 25 -7.25 12.39 10.84
CA GLY A 25 -7.81 13.69 10.40
C GLY A 25 -7.48 14.07 8.95
N ARG A 26 -6.80 13.21 8.19
CA ARG A 26 -6.39 13.46 6.81
C ARG A 26 -7.01 12.43 5.86
N LEU A 27 -7.25 12.84 4.62
CA LEU A 27 -7.68 11.92 3.57
C LEU A 27 -6.50 11.14 3.00
N VAL A 28 -6.69 9.83 2.82
CA VAL A 28 -5.76 8.87 2.22
C VAL A 28 -6.43 8.26 1.00
N ASN A 29 -5.78 8.41 -0.16
CA ASN A 29 -6.31 7.92 -1.43
C ASN A 29 -5.68 6.58 -1.78
N TYR A 30 -6.51 5.58 -2.07
CA TYR A 30 -6.13 4.25 -2.52
C TYR A 30 -5.36 4.27 -3.84
N LYS A 31 -5.58 5.31 -4.67
CA LYS A 31 -4.88 5.53 -5.94
C LYS A 31 -3.36 5.48 -5.81
N HIS A 32 -2.79 5.85 -4.67
CA HIS A 32 -1.34 5.74 -4.50
C HIS A 32 -0.81 4.30 -4.57
N TYR A 33 -1.63 3.29 -4.21
CA TYR A 33 -1.25 1.89 -4.45
C TYR A 33 -1.28 1.53 -5.95
N GLU A 34 -2.25 2.05 -6.70
CA GLU A 34 -2.34 1.91 -8.15
C GLU A 34 -1.11 2.56 -8.81
N GLU A 35 -0.79 3.80 -8.45
CA GLU A 35 0.40 4.53 -8.94
C GLU A 35 1.70 3.79 -8.64
N LEU A 36 1.82 3.18 -7.45
CA LEU A 36 2.98 2.36 -7.10
C LEU A 36 3.08 1.09 -7.97
N PHE A 37 1.96 0.41 -8.19
CA PHE A 37 1.91 -0.80 -9.01
C PHE A 37 2.24 -0.52 -10.49
N ASP A 38 1.64 0.51 -11.07
CA ASP A 38 1.91 0.94 -12.44
C ASP A 38 3.37 1.33 -12.61
N PHE A 39 3.92 2.08 -11.65
CA PHE A 39 5.32 2.46 -11.66
C PHE A 39 6.26 1.23 -11.63
N ALA A 40 5.98 0.25 -10.76
CA ALA A 40 6.76 -0.98 -10.67
C ALA A 40 6.71 -1.79 -11.99
N LYS A 41 5.55 -1.83 -12.65
CA LYS A 41 5.34 -2.51 -13.92
C LYS A 41 6.08 -1.85 -15.08
N THR A 42 6.05 -0.52 -15.18
CA THR A 42 6.60 0.22 -16.32
C THR A 42 8.10 0.44 -16.25
N LYS A 43 8.67 0.67 -15.05
CA LYS A 43 10.06 1.13 -14.90
C LYS A 43 11.06 0.03 -14.55
N GLN A 44 10.62 -1.24 -14.45
CA GLN A 44 11.45 -2.39 -14.06
C GLN A 44 12.21 -2.19 -12.73
N ILE A 45 11.73 -1.28 -11.87
CA ILE A 45 12.35 -1.01 -10.58
C ILE A 45 11.89 -2.09 -9.59
N THR A 46 12.82 -2.60 -8.79
CA THR A 46 12.57 -3.67 -7.79
C THR A 46 11.66 -3.21 -6.63
N LEU A 47 11.15 -1.97 -6.61
CA LEU A 47 10.28 -1.46 -5.54
C LEU A 47 8.82 -1.71 -5.92
N GLY A 48 8.08 -2.41 -5.07
CA GLY A 48 6.67 -2.74 -5.33
C GLY A 48 6.43 -3.97 -6.22
N TYR A 49 7.48 -4.66 -6.67
CA TYR A 49 7.39 -5.87 -7.51
C TYR A 49 6.59 -7.04 -6.90
N HIS A 50 6.40 -7.04 -5.58
CA HIS A 50 5.62 -8.05 -4.87
C HIS A 50 4.11 -7.82 -5.01
N LEU A 51 3.69 -6.66 -5.54
CA LEU A 51 2.30 -6.34 -5.83
C LEU A 51 1.94 -6.84 -7.22
N SER A 52 0.74 -7.39 -7.31
CA SER A 52 0.13 -7.86 -8.55
C SER A 52 -1.23 -7.20 -8.73
N GLU A 53 -1.82 -7.38 -9.90
CA GLU A 53 -3.19 -6.94 -10.19
C GLU A 53 -4.17 -7.37 -9.09
N SER A 54 -4.00 -8.59 -8.54
CA SER A 54 -4.89 -9.14 -7.50
C SER A 54 -4.78 -8.43 -6.15
N HIS A 55 -3.67 -7.70 -5.91
CA HIS A 55 -3.52 -6.88 -4.72
C HIS A 55 -4.32 -5.58 -4.85
N ILE A 56 -4.26 -4.96 -6.04
CA ILE A 56 -4.82 -3.64 -6.32
C ILE A 56 -6.30 -3.71 -6.70
N HIS A 57 -6.65 -4.63 -7.61
CA HIS A 57 -7.98 -4.84 -8.17
C HIS A 57 -8.44 -6.30 -7.93
N PRO A 58 -8.71 -6.69 -6.68
CA PRO A 58 -9.14 -8.05 -6.34
C PRO A 58 -10.55 -8.37 -6.86
N ASN A 59 -10.73 -9.55 -7.44
CA ASN A 59 -12.06 -10.13 -7.67
C ASN A 59 -12.71 -10.65 -6.36
N ASN A 60 -13.96 -11.12 -6.42
CA ASN A 60 -14.72 -11.58 -5.24
C ASN A 60 -14.00 -12.67 -4.42
N PHE A 61 -13.34 -13.63 -5.07
CA PHE A 61 -12.58 -14.66 -4.37
C PHE A 61 -11.29 -14.09 -3.78
N GLN A 62 -10.60 -13.22 -4.50
CA GLN A 62 -9.38 -12.54 -4.05
C GLN A 62 -9.65 -11.54 -2.90
N LYS A 63 -10.86 -10.98 -2.81
CA LYS A 63 -11.32 -10.16 -1.68
C LYS A 63 -11.26 -10.91 -0.35
N MET A 64 -11.38 -12.25 -0.39
CA MET A 64 -11.32 -13.12 0.78
C MET A 64 -9.90 -13.57 1.16
N ASN A 65 -8.90 -13.30 0.32
CA ASN A 65 -7.52 -13.71 0.54
C ASN A 65 -6.77 -12.74 1.46
N VAL A 66 -6.51 -13.18 2.70
CA VAL A 66 -5.79 -12.40 3.73
C VAL A 66 -4.37 -12.08 3.28
N ARG A 67 -3.70 -13.02 2.57
CA ARG A 67 -2.30 -12.86 2.16
C ARG A 67 -2.12 -11.65 1.24
N LEU A 68 -3.04 -11.43 0.31
CA LEU A 68 -3.01 -10.27 -0.58
C LEU A 68 -3.13 -8.97 0.21
N SER A 69 -4.01 -8.93 1.22
CA SER A 69 -4.18 -7.75 2.08
C SER A 69 -2.93 -7.49 2.94
N ALA A 70 -2.35 -8.54 3.54
CA ALA A 70 -1.13 -8.44 4.34
C ALA A 70 0.09 -8.01 3.52
N GLN A 71 0.20 -8.47 2.27
CA GLN A 71 1.28 -8.04 1.36
C GLN A 71 1.11 -6.59 0.90
N LEU A 72 -0.14 -6.17 0.62
CA LEU A 72 -0.43 -4.77 0.29
C LEU A 72 -0.04 -3.85 1.44
N PHE A 73 -0.47 -4.17 2.67
CA PHE A 73 -0.14 -3.41 3.88
C PHE A 73 1.24 -3.73 4.47
N SER A 74 2.17 -4.31 3.72
CA SER A 74 3.47 -4.70 4.28
C SER A 74 4.43 -3.52 4.46
N ASN A 75 5.39 -3.69 5.36
CA ASN A 75 6.51 -2.74 5.49
C ASN A 75 7.30 -2.52 4.18
N LYS A 76 7.34 -3.52 3.28
CA LYS A 76 7.96 -3.36 1.95
C LYS A 76 7.22 -2.34 1.11
N THR A 77 5.88 -2.36 1.13
CA THR A 77 5.05 -1.39 0.42
C THR A 77 5.23 0.02 1.02
N ALA A 78 5.23 0.15 2.35
CA ALA A 78 5.47 1.43 3.02
C ALA A 78 6.85 2.01 2.67
N MET A 79 7.89 1.16 2.68
CA MET A 79 9.25 1.55 2.29
C MET A 79 9.32 2.02 0.84
N ALA A 80 8.59 1.39 -0.08
CA ALA A 80 8.58 1.81 -1.48
C ALA A 80 8.09 3.26 -1.63
N PHE A 81 7.00 3.64 -0.94
CA PHE A 81 6.54 5.03 -0.91
C PHE A 81 7.59 5.99 -0.36
N ASN A 82 8.25 5.62 0.74
CA ASN A 82 9.30 6.44 1.34
C ASN A 82 10.48 6.67 0.37
N VAL A 83 10.98 5.61 -0.24
CA VAL A 83 12.13 5.67 -1.15
C VAL A 83 11.79 6.47 -2.41
N LEU A 84 10.61 6.25 -3.00
CA LEU A 84 10.19 6.96 -4.21
C LEU A 84 9.94 8.44 -3.94
N ARG A 85 9.33 8.79 -2.80
CA ARG A 85 9.13 10.20 -2.42
C ARG A 85 10.45 10.94 -2.19
N ASN A 86 11.48 10.24 -1.68
CA ASN A 86 12.80 10.79 -1.39
C ASN A 86 13.83 10.55 -2.52
N TYR A 87 13.38 10.14 -3.70
CA TYR A 87 14.27 9.88 -4.83
C TYR A 87 14.97 11.17 -5.30
N LYS A 88 16.20 11.06 -5.82
CA LYS A 88 17.00 12.20 -6.27
C LYS A 88 16.38 12.84 -7.52
N GLU A 89 16.47 14.17 -7.63
CA GLU A 89 15.94 14.97 -8.74
C GLU A 89 16.97 15.26 -9.84
N ASP A 90 18.09 14.54 -9.84
CA ASP A 90 19.21 14.70 -10.77
C ASP A 90 18.86 14.33 -12.22
N THR A 91 17.76 13.60 -12.42
CA THR A 91 17.26 13.19 -13.74
C THR A 91 15.81 13.66 -13.96
N GLU A 92 15.39 13.75 -15.22
CA GLU A 92 13.99 14.01 -15.58
C GLU A 92 13.04 12.95 -15.00
N VAL A 93 13.49 11.68 -15.01
CA VAL A 93 12.78 10.57 -14.37
C VAL A 93 12.66 10.78 -12.87
N GLY A 94 13.73 11.23 -12.21
CA GLY A 94 13.72 11.54 -10.77
C GLY A 94 12.74 12.66 -10.40
N ARG A 95 12.66 13.73 -11.21
CA ARG A 95 11.66 14.80 -11.04
C ARG A 95 10.24 14.28 -11.22
N LEU A 96 10.00 13.42 -12.22
CA LEU A 96 8.69 12.80 -12.43
C LEU A 96 8.29 11.91 -11.26
N ILE A 97 9.19 11.05 -10.77
CA ILE A 97 8.95 10.19 -9.60
C ILE A 97 8.55 11.04 -8.40
N LYS A 98 9.34 12.08 -8.09
CA LYS A 98 9.05 12.92 -6.94
C LYS A 98 7.73 13.65 -7.07
N SER A 99 7.38 14.12 -8.27
CA SER A 99 6.07 14.73 -8.55
C SER A 99 4.92 13.75 -8.32
N THR A 100 5.04 12.50 -8.80
CA THR A 100 4.01 11.47 -8.63
C THR A 100 3.84 11.07 -7.16
N PHE A 101 4.93 10.89 -6.43
CA PHE A 101 4.90 10.35 -5.06
C PHE A 101 4.95 11.41 -3.95
N LYS A 102 4.84 12.71 -4.27
CA LYS A 102 4.96 13.83 -3.33
C LYS A 102 4.05 13.70 -2.10
N ASP A 103 2.78 13.34 -2.31
CA ASP A 103 1.75 13.34 -1.26
C ASP A 103 1.49 11.97 -0.62
N THR A 104 2.43 11.03 -0.77
CA THR A 104 2.27 9.64 -0.33
C THR A 104 2.60 9.38 1.15
N GLU A 105 3.02 10.40 1.90
CA GLU A 105 3.37 10.24 3.33
C GLU A 105 2.22 9.64 4.15
N LYS A 106 0.99 10.04 3.83
CA LYS A 106 -0.20 9.61 4.58
C LYS A 106 -0.49 8.13 4.35
N ILE A 107 -0.40 7.66 3.10
CA ILE A 107 -0.62 6.25 2.78
C ILE A 107 0.53 5.37 3.27
N GLU A 108 1.77 5.85 3.26
CA GLU A 108 2.91 5.18 3.88
C GLU A 108 2.66 4.94 5.37
N ARG A 109 2.29 6.00 6.11
CA ARG A 109 2.02 5.90 7.55
C ARG A 109 0.87 4.95 7.85
N LEU A 110 -0.22 5.03 7.10
CA LEU A 110 -1.34 4.09 7.22
C LEU A 110 -0.87 2.65 6.99
N THR A 111 -0.15 2.41 5.89
CA THR A 111 0.38 1.08 5.53
C THR A 111 1.23 0.51 6.67
N LYS A 112 2.12 1.33 7.23
CA LYS A 112 3.00 0.92 8.33
C LYS A 112 2.22 0.60 9.61
N VAL A 113 1.25 1.44 9.99
CA VAL A 113 0.39 1.17 11.16
C VAL A 113 -0.40 -0.14 10.96
N MET A 114 -0.95 -0.37 9.76
CA MET A 114 -1.66 -1.61 9.46
C MET A 114 -0.74 -2.84 9.54
N ASN A 115 0.50 -2.75 9.04
CA ASN A 115 1.51 -3.79 9.18
C ASN A 115 1.77 -4.13 10.66
N ASP A 116 2.08 -3.11 11.45
CA ASP A 116 2.56 -3.27 12.82
C ASP A 116 1.45 -3.81 13.73
N VAL A 117 0.22 -3.30 13.58
CA VAL A 117 -0.95 -3.81 14.30
C VAL A 117 -1.23 -5.26 13.94
N PHE A 118 -1.20 -5.61 12.64
CA PHE A 118 -1.43 -6.99 12.22
C PHE A 118 -0.35 -7.94 12.75
N TYR A 119 0.92 -7.51 12.75
CA TYR A 119 2.04 -8.30 13.24
C TYR A 119 1.93 -8.57 14.75
N ILE A 120 1.65 -7.54 15.56
CA ILE A 120 1.52 -7.66 17.02
C ILE A 120 0.38 -8.63 17.38
N LEU A 121 -0.77 -8.49 16.72
CA LEU A 121 -1.97 -9.26 17.05
C LEU A 121 -1.97 -10.68 16.47
N ASN A 122 -1.10 -10.97 15.49
CA ASN A 122 -0.98 -12.29 14.86
C ASN A 122 0.36 -12.99 15.20
N LEU A 123 1.05 -12.51 16.24
CA LEU A 123 2.30 -13.12 16.71
C LEU A 123 2.04 -14.56 17.19
N ARG A 124 2.86 -15.51 16.72
CA ARG A 124 2.84 -16.90 17.19
C ARG A 124 4.10 -17.10 18.05
N PHE A 125 3.89 -17.54 19.29
CA PHE A 125 4.94 -17.96 20.21
C PHE A 125 5.30 -19.43 19.96
#